data_AF-A0A7S3FQS3-F1
#
_entry.id   AF-A0A7S3FQS3-F1
#
_cell.length_a   1.000
_cell.length_b   1.000
_cell.length_c   1.000
_cell.angle_alpha   90.00
_cell.angle_beta   90.00
_cell.angle_gamma   90.00
#
_symmetry.space_group_name_H-M   'P 1'
#
loop_
_entity.id
_entity.type
_entity.pdbx_description
1 polymer ?
#
loop_
_entity_poly.entity_id
_entity_poly.type
_entity_poly.pdbx_seq_one_letter_code
_entity_poly.pdbx_strand_id
1 'polypeptide(L)'
;FQGQSEFYEMASEMKNPKKFPFSLGVSQVIMASMYLFTALLAYTYGGANVNGFILYSLPENALRTVCSLLVGVHIIVAYMITNQPLAYKTHEFLSKATIHASGTKPALIHLAITSVFLAIGYIVSNVIPFFADMQGVISAFAAAPIIFFFPAYFYIQACRKNGDWTGVPIYEKAWLATMIVVLFPFCFGVGLVSSISGIATNWSGSDQKPFQCIVASQL
;
A
#
# COMPACT_ATOMS: atom_id res chain seq x y z
N PHE A 1 -6.54 -0.23 -4.33
CA PHE A 1 -7.34 0.98 -4.03
C PHE A 1 -7.15 1.40 -2.58
N GLN A 2 -6.03 2.05 -2.25
CA GLN A 2 -5.73 2.54 -0.90
C GLN A 2 -5.33 4.02 -1.00
N GLY A 3 -5.92 4.85 -0.17
CA GLY A 3 -5.67 6.31 -0.07
C GLY A 3 -6.38 6.99 1.10
N GLN A 4 -7.05 6.20 1.94
CA GLN A 4 -7.94 6.64 3.02
C GLN A 4 -7.21 7.49 4.06
N SER A 5 -5.90 7.29 4.23
CA SER A 5 -5.06 8.08 5.13
C SER A 5 -4.89 9.53 4.68
N GLU A 6 -4.99 9.80 3.38
CA GLU A 6 -4.70 11.13 2.79
C GLU A 6 -5.97 11.89 2.39
N PHE A 7 -7.13 11.22 2.42
CA PHE A 7 -8.40 11.80 1.96
C PHE A 7 -8.77 13.08 2.70
N TYR A 8 -8.52 13.17 4.00
CA TYR A 8 -8.83 14.38 4.77
C TYR A 8 -7.94 15.56 4.42
N GLU A 9 -6.63 15.32 4.22
CA GLU A 9 -5.67 16.35 3.82
C GLU A 9 -5.97 16.82 2.39
N MET A 10 -6.26 15.90 1.47
CA MET A 10 -6.69 16.27 0.11
C MET A 10 -8.00 17.07 0.12
N ALA A 11 -8.96 16.68 0.95
CA ALA A 11 -10.23 17.40 1.07
C ALA A 11 -10.05 18.81 1.65
N SER A 12 -9.13 19.01 2.59
CA SER A 12 -8.85 20.34 3.18
C SER A 12 -8.19 21.31 2.20
N GLU A 13 -7.42 20.80 1.24
CA GLU A 13 -6.77 21.60 0.20
C GLU A 13 -7.71 21.96 -0.97
N MET A 14 -8.89 21.35 -1.06
CA MET A 14 -9.87 21.70 -2.09
C MET A 14 -10.50 23.07 -1.83
N LYS A 15 -10.57 23.91 -2.88
CA LYS A 15 -11.33 25.18 -2.85
C LYS A 15 -12.78 25.00 -2.34
N ASN A 16 -13.39 23.84 -2.60
CA ASN A 16 -14.68 23.47 -2.03
C ASN A 16 -14.64 22.00 -1.55
N PRO A 17 -14.41 21.76 -0.26
CA PRO A 17 -14.31 20.41 0.31
C PRO A 17 -15.57 19.55 0.13
N LYS A 18 -16.75 20.17 0.00
CA LYS A 18 -18.01 19.43 -0.20
C LYS A 18 -18.06 18.67 -1.53
N LYS A 19 -17.20 19.03 -2.50
CA LYS A 19 -17.07 18.33 -3.78
C LYS A 19 -16.12 17.12 -3.73
N PHE A 20 -15.46 16.88 -2.59
CA PHE A 20 -14.52 15.77 -2.45
C PHE A 20 -15.13 14.40 -2.78
N PRO A 21 -16.34 14.02 -2.30
CA PRO A 21 -16.91 12.71 -2.61
C PRO A 21 -17.16 12.49 -4.12
N PHE A 22 -17.55 13.54 -4.84
CA PHE A 22 -17.72 13.48 -6.29
C PHE A 22 -16.37 13.31 -7.00
N SER A 23 -15.36 14.10 -6.62
CA SER A 23 -14.00 13.99 -7.15
C SER A 23 -13.41 12.60 -6.90
N LEU A 24 -13.63 12.07 -5.69
CA LEU A 24 -13.22 10.72 -5.32
C LEU A 24 -13.95 9.66 -6.17
N GLY A 25 -15.26 9.79 -6.37
CA GLY A 25 -16.02 8.86 -7.21
C GLY A 25 -15.47 8.80 -8.64
N VAL A 26 -15.20 9.95 -9.25
CA VAL A 26 -14.62 10.04 -10.59
C VAL A 26 -13.22 9.43 -10.63
N SER A 27 -12.36 9.73 -9.65
CA SER A 27 -11.00 9.17 -9.62
C SER A 27 -11.00 7.65 -9.45
N GLN A 28 -11.92 7.10 -8.64
CA GLN A 28 -12.07 5.65 -8.48
C GLN A 28 -12.51 4.96 -9.77
N VAL A 29 -13.44 5.56 -10.53
CA VAL A 29 -13.87 5.03 -11.83
C VAL A 29 -12.71 5.00 -12.83
N ILE A 30 -11.92 6.09 -12.89
CA ILE A 30 -10.75 6.17 -13.78
C ILE A 30 -9.69 5.13 -13.38
N MET A 31 -9.39 5.00 -12.08
CA MET A 31 -8.42 4.00 -11.61
C MET A 31 -8.90 2.58 -11.91
N ALA A 32 -10.18 2.29 -11.65
CA ALA A 32 -10.75 0.97 -11.90
C ALA A 32 -10.72 0.61 -13.38
N SER A 33 -11.05 1.56 -14.27
CA SER A 33 -10.99 1.32 -15.71
C SER A 33 -9.56 1.08 -16.18
N MET A 34 -8.57 1.84 -15.68
CA MET A 34 -7.16 1.65 -16.01
C MET A 34 -6.63 0.29 -15.53
N TYR A 35 -6.95 -0.10 -14.29
CA TYR A 35 -6.54 -1.40 -13.75
C TYR A 35 -7.19 -2.56 -14.51
N LEU A 36 -8.49 -2.46 -14.79
CA LEU A 36 -9.19 -3.46 -15.58
C LEU A 36 -8.62 -3.57 -16.99
N PHE A 37 -8.40 -2.44 -17.67
CA PHE A 37 -7.82 -2.41 -19.00
C PHE A 37 -6.42 -3.07 -19.03
N THR A 38 -5.57 -2.73 -18.07
CA THR A 38 -4.20 -3.27 -17.98
C THR A 38 -4.23 -4.78 -17.71
N ALA A 39 -5.09 -5.24 -16.79
CA ALA A 39 -5.26 -6.65 -16.51
C ALA A 39 -5.78 -7.41 -17.73
N LEU A 40 -6.80 -6.89 -18.41
CA LEU A 40 -7.34 -7.51 -19.63
C LEU A 40 -6.25 -7.69 -20.68
N LEU A 41 -5.48 -6.64 -20.99
CA LEU A 41 -4.39 -6.75 -21.96
C LEU A 41 -3.35 -7.79 -21.53
N ALA A 42 -2.91 -7.74 -20.27
CA ALA A 42 -1.92 -8.67 -19.75
C ALA A 42 -2.37 -10.13 -19.91
N TYR A 43 -3.59 -10.46 -19.49
CA TYR A 43 -4.11 -11.83 -19.58
C TYR A 43 -4.49 -12.25 -21.00
N THR A 44 -4.87 -11.32 -21.89
CA THR A 44 -5.15 -11.67 -23.30
C THR A 44 -3.89 -12.11 -24.05
N TYR A 45 -2.74 -11.50 -23.76
CA TYR A 45 -1.49 -11.80 -24.47
C TYR A 45 -0.56 -12.74 -23.70
N GLY A 46 -0.51 -12.63 -22.37
CA GLY A 46 0.33 -13.47 -21.50
C GLY A 46 -0.34 -14.76 -21.01
N GLY A 47 -1.65 -14.91 -21.22
CA GLY A 47 -2.39 -16.08 -20.76
C GLY A 47 -2.37 -16.25 -19.25
N ALA A 48 -2.40 -17.49 -18.76
CA ALA A 48 -2.44 -17.80 -17.33
C ALA A 48 -1.09 -17.61 -16.60
N ASN A 49 0.01 -17.43 -17.34
CA ASN A 49 1.37 -17.38 -16.77
C ASN A 49 1.89 -15.95 -16.59
N VAL A 50 0.99 -14.98 -16.37
CA VAL A 50 1.38 -13.59 -16.12
C VAL A 50 1.98 -13.49 -14.71
N ASN A 51 3.22 -13.01 -14.64
CA ASN A 51 3.91 -12.74 -13.38
C ASN A 51 3.22 -11.62 -12.59
N GLY A 52 3.24 -11.74 -11.26
CA GLY A 52 2.65 -10.75 -10.36
C GLY A 52 3.24 -9.34 -10.49
N PHE A 53 4.50 -9.24 -10.93
CA PHE A 53 5.09 -8.00 -11.41
C PHE A 53 5.13 -8.02 -12.94
N ILE A 54 4.26 -7.22 -13.58
CA ILE A 54 3.99 -7.31 -15.02
C ILE A 54 5.21 -7.11 -15.90
N LEU A 55 6.20 -6.32 -15.46
CA LEU A 55 7.45 -6.10 -16.21
C LEU A 55 8.26 -7.40 -16.41
N TYR A 56 8.09 -8.40 -15.55
CA TYR A 56 8.72 -9.71 -15.72
C TYR A 56 8.00 -10.57 -16.75
N SER A 57 6.75 -10.25 -17.10
CA SER A 57 6.03 -10.94 -18.18
C SER A 57 6.34 -10.39 -19.58
N LEU A 58 7.08 -9.26 -19.66
CA LEU A 58 7.39 -8.63 -20.94
C LEU A 58 8.64 -9.25 -21.58
N PRO A 59 8.68 -9.36 -22.92
CA PRO A 59 9.86 -9.84 -23.63
C PRO A 59 11.08 -8.94 -23.36
N GLU A 60 12.26 -9.54 -23.28
CA GLU A 60 13.52 -8.81 -23.12
C GLU A 60 13.85 -7.99 -24.38
N ASN A 61 13.51 -6.71 -24.35
CA ASN A 61 13.79 -5.76 -25.43
C ASN A 61 14.06 -4.36 -24.87
N ALA A 62 14.50 -3.44 -25.75
CA ALA A 62 14.80 -2.07 -25.36
C ALA A 62 13.60 -1.35 -24.71
N LEU A 63 12.36 -1.65 -25.13
CA LEU A 63 11.16 -1.07 -24.54
C LEU A 63 10.96 -1.52 -23.10
N ARG A 64 11.13 -2.82 -22.79
CA ARG A 64 11.10 -3.33 -21.41
C ARG A 64 12.14 -2.62 -20.55
N THR A 65 13.35 -2.42 -21.05
CA THR A 65 14.42 -1.69 -20.33
C THR A 65 14.03 -0.26 -20.03
N VAL A 66 13.53 0.49 -21.02
CA VAL A 66 13.07 1.88 -20.81
C VAL A 66 11.92 1.94 -19.81
N CYS A 67 10.91 1.06 -19.93
CA CYS A 67 9.82 0.97 -18.97
C CYS A 67 10.32 0.66 -17.56
N SER A 68 11.30 -0.25 -17.42
CA SER A 68 11.90 -0.62 -16.13
C SER A 68 12.64 0.55 -15.49
N LEU A 69 13.36 1.34 -16.29
CA LEU A 69 14.01 2.57 -15.81
C LEU A 69 13.00 3.62 -15.36
N LEU A 70 11.95 3.86 -16.14
CA LEU A 70 10.90 4.82 -15.78
C LEU A 70 10.16 4.42 -14.50
N VAL A 71 9.82 3.13 -14.37
CA VAL A 71 9.21 2.58 -13.14
C VAL A 71 10.18 2.69 -11.97
N GLY A 72 11.47 2.42 -12.18
CA GLY A 72 12.50 2.59 -11.15
C GLY A 72 12.59 4.04 -10.63
N VAL A 73 12.64 5.02 -11.54
CA VAL A 73 12.64 6.44 -11.18
C VAL A 73 11.36 6.80 -10.42
N HIS A 74 10.21 6.35 -10.89
CA HIS A 74 8.93 6.57 -10.20
C HIS A 74 8.94 6.03 -8.76
N ILE A 75 9.40 4.79 -8.56
CA ILE A 75 9.46 4.16 -7.23
C ILE A 75 10.41 4.92 -6.30
N ILE A 76 11.57 5.37 -6.79
CA ILE A 76 12.53 6.14 -5.97
C ILE A 76 11.87 7.44 -5.47
N VAL A 77 11.23 8.19 -6.37
CA VAL A 77 10.56 9.45 -6.02
C VAL A 77 9.38 9.20 -5.07
N ALA A 78 8.56 8.18 -5.35
CA ALA A 78 7.43 7.81 -4.50
C ALA A 78 7.89 7.41 -3.09
N TYR A 79 8.97 6.63 -2.97
CA TYR A 79 9.57 6.26 -1.69
C TYR A 79 10.03 7.49 -0.91
N MET A 80 10.72 8.43 -1.55
CA MET A 80 11.18 9.65 -0.88
C MET A 80 10.03 10.48 -0.31
N ILE A 81 8.94 10.64 -1.07
CA ILE A 81 7.78 11.43 -0.64
C ILE A 81 7.02 10.72 0.48
N THR A 82 6.72 9.43 0.31
CA THR A 82 5.88 8.66 1.24
C THR A 82 6.60 8.33 2.55
N ASN A 83 7.93 8.26 2.56
CA ASN A 83 8.70 8.01 3.77
C ASN A 83 8.81 9.25 4.68
N GLN A 84 8.59 10.45 4.15
CA GLN A 84 8.81 11.70 4.88
C GLN A 84 7.94 11.85 6.14
N PRO A 85 6.61 11.60 6.11
CA PRO A 85 5.78 11.69 7.31
C PRO A 85 6.23 10.71 8.41
N LEU A 86 6.60 9.49 8.03
CA LEU A 86 7.07 8.47 8.96
C LEU A 86 8.40 8.86 9.60
N ALA A 87 9.35 9.35 8.78
CA ALA A 87 10.63 9.85 9.27
C ALA A 87 10.47 11.05 10.21
N TYR A 88 9.57 11.97 9.86
CA TYR A 88 9.26 13.14 10.69
C TYR A 88 8.68 12.73 12.06
N LYS A 89 7.66 11.86 12.10
CA LYS A 89 7.06 11.41 13.39
C LYS A 89 8.05 10.60 14.22
N THR A 90 8.94 9.84 13.59
CA THR A 90 10.00 9.11 14.28
C THR A 90 11.03 10.07 14.89
N HIS A 91 11.42 11.12 14.15
CA HIS A 91 12.30 12.17 14.67
C HIS A 91 11.63 12.91 15.84
N GLU A 92 10.35 13.24 15.72
CA GLU A 92 9.56 13.86 16.80
C GLU A 92 9.60 13.02 18.07
N PHE A 93 9.46 11.70 17.93
CA PHE A 93 9.50 10.76 19.06
C PHE A 93 10.89 10.69 19.71
N LEU A 94 11.96 10.61 18.91
CA LEU A 94 13.34 10.53 19.42
C LEU A 94 13.83 11.86 20.02
N SER A 95 13.50 12.99 19.41
CA SER A 95 14.05 14.29 19.81
C SER A 95 13.18 15.46 19.36
N LYS A 96 12.15 15.77 20.16
CA LYS A 96 11.29 16.95 19.99
C LYS A 96 12.06 18.27 19.88
N ALA A 97 13.18 18.39 20.59
CA ALA A 97 13.99 19.61 20.60
C ALA A 97 14.76 19.86 19.29
N THR A 98 15.00 18.82 18.47
CA THR A 98 15.84 18.94 17.26
C THR A 98 15.06 18.91 15.96
N ILE A 99 13.75 18.63 15.99
CA ILE A 99 12.95 18.43 14.78
C ILE A 99 12.83 19.67 13.88
N HIS A 100 12.77 20.86 14.48
CA HIS A 100 12.70 22.14 13.77
C HIS A 100 14.04 22.91 13.82
N ALA A 101 15.08 22.31 14.41
CA ALA A 101 16.38 22.93 14.49
C ALA A 101 17.14 22.76 13.18
N SER A 102 17.84 23.80 12.74
CA SER A 102 18.80 23.71 11.65
C SER A 102 20.19 23.42 12.22
N GLY A 103 20.93 22.52 11.58
CA GLY A 103 22.29 22.17 11.99
C GLY A 103 22.67 20.74 11.65
N THR A 104 23.93 20.40 11.93
CA THR A 104 24.50 19.07 11.66
C THR A 104 23.85 17.97 12.50
N LYS A 105 23.52 18.25 13.76
CA LYS A 105 22.91 17.27 14.68
C LYS A 105 21.49 16.83 14.23
N PRO A 106 20.54 17.74 13.94
CA PRO A 106 19.25 17.37 13.34
C PRO A 106 19.39 16.60 12.03
N ALA A 107 20.30 17.01 11.15
CA ALA A 107 20.54 16.34 9.86
C ALA A 107 21.07 14.91 10.03
N LEU A 108 21.99 14.68 10.98
CA LEU A 108 22.51 13.35 11.30
C LEU A 108 21.44 12.44 11.90
N ILE A 109 20.58 12.97 12.77
CA ILE A 109 19.45 12.20 13.32
C ILE A 109 18.49 11.80 12.19
N HIS A 110 18.14 12.74 11.32
CA HIS A 110 17.27 12.46 10.17
C HIS A 110 17.90 11.41 9.24
N LEU A 111 19.18 11.56 8.90
CA LEU A 111 19.92 10.60 8.08
C LEU A 111 19.94 9.21 8.72
N ALA A 112 20.15 9.12 10.04
CA ALA A 112 20.13 7.84 10.76
C ALA A 112 18.75 7.17 10.68
N ILE A 113 17.67 7.92 10.90
CA ILE A 113 16.30 7.41 10.81
C ILE A 113 15.99 6.89 9.40
N THR A 114 16.27 7.70 8.38
CA THR A 114 15.99 7.31 6.99
C THR A 114 16.86 6.14 6.53
N SER A 115 18.10 6.05 7.02
CA SER A 115 19.00 4.93 6.75
C SER A 115 18.52 3.64 7.39
N VAL A 116 17.96 3.70 8.61
CA VAL A 116 17.35 2.53 9.27
C VAL A 116 16.14 2.04 8.49
N PHE A 117 15.26 2.94 8.03
CA PHE A 117 14.10 2.54 7.22
C PHE A 117 14.51 1.92 5.89
N LEU A 118 15.51 2.49 5.22
CA LEU A 118 16.07 1.91 4.00
C LEU A 118 16.69 0.53 4.25
N ALA A 119 17.43 0.37 5.34
CA ALA A 119 18.04 -0.91 5.71
C ALA A 119 16.98 -1.99 6.01
N ILE A 120 15.90 -1.64 6.71
CA ILE A 120 14.77 -2.55 6.95
C ILE A 120 14.14 -2.96 5.63
N GLY A 121 13.85 -2.00 4.74
CA GLY A 121 13.29 -2.28 3.42
C GLY A 121 14.17 -3.21 2.59
N TYR A 122 15.49 -2.97 2.59
CA TYR A 122 16.48 -3.81 1.92
C TYR A 122 16.51 -5.25 2.48
N ILE A 123 16.46 -5.41 3.81
CA ILE A 123 16.43 -6.74 4.43
C ILE A 123 15.14 -7.46 4.04
N VAL A 124 13.98 -6.80 4.15
CA VAL A 124 12.69 -7.40 3.82
C VAL A 124 12.63 -7.81 2.35
N SER A 125 13.11 -6.98 1.43
CA SER A 125 13.10 -7.28 -0.01
C SER A 125 13.98 -8.48 -0.38
N ASN A 126 15.05 -8.74 0.38
CA ASN A 126 15.93 -9.90 0.18
C ASN A 126 15.41 -11.17 0.86
N VAL A 127 14.65 -11.03 1.95
CA VAL A 127 14.06 -12.16 2.70
C VAL A 127 12.75 -12.64 2.06
N ILE A 128 12.01 -11.76 1.37
CA ILE A 128 10.76 -12.12 0.68
C ILE A 128 10.81 -11.54 -0.74
N PRO A 129 11.55 -12.16 -1.67
CA PRO A 129 11.70 -11.68 -3.05
C PRO A 129 10.47 -11.97 -3.93
N PHE A 130 9.30 -12.22 -3.33
CA PHE A 130 8.04 -12.55 -4.02
C PHE A 130 7.10 -11.34 -3.96
N PHE A 131 7.16 -10.50 -4.99
CA PHE A 131 6.45 -9.22 -5.02
C PHE A 131 4.94 -9.35 -4.72
N ALA A 132 4.26 -10.28 -5.36
CA ALA A 132 2.81 -10.47 -5.21
C ALA A 132 2.43 -10.89 -3.78
N ASP A 133 3.13 -11.84 -3.20
CA ASP A 133 2.83 -12.31 -1.84
C ASP A 133 3.20 -11.26 -0.79
N MET A 134 4.32 -10.56 -0.95
CA MET A 134 4.70 -9.45 -0.08
C MET A 134 3.65 -8.34 -0.12
N GLN A 135 3.20 -7.95 -1.30
CA GLN A 135 2.11 -6.98 -1.47
C GLN A 135 0.82 -7.50 -0.82
N GLY A 136 0.54 -8.80 -0.94
CA GLY A 136 -0.57 -9.47 -0.27
C GLY A 136 -0.52 -9.33 1.25
N VAL A 137 0.63 -9.63 1.87
CA VAL A 137 0.84 -9.45 3.32
C VAL A 137 0.63 -8.00 3.75
N ILE A 138 1.25 -7.04 3.04
CA ILE A 138 1.14 -5.61 3.38
C ILE A 138 -0.31 -5.14 3.26
N SER A 139 -1.00 -5.52 2.19
CA SER A 139 -2.39 -5.12 1.98
C SER A 139 -3.35 -5.76 2.99
N ALA A 140 -3.18 -7.05 3.31
CA ALA A 140 -3.99 -7.74 4.30
C ALA A 140 -3.78 -7.14 5.70
N PHE A 141 -2.53 -6.92 6.10
CA PHE A 141 -2.21 -6.45 7.45
C PHE A 141 -2.46 -4.95 7.63
N ALA A 142 -1.96 -4.10 6.72
CA ALA A 142 -2.00 -2.65 6.88
C ALA A 142 -3.21 -2.02 6.19
N ALA A 143 -3.57 -2.45 4.98
CA ALA A 143 -4.65 -1.82 4.24
C ALA A 143 -6.03 -2.27 4.72
N ALA A 144 -6.25 -3.57 4.99
CA ALA A 144 -7.58 -4.07 5.38
C ALA A 144 -8.17 -3.36 6.63
N PRO A 145 -7.42 -3.11 7.72
CA PRO A 145 -7.95 -2.33 8.84
C PRO A 145 -8.31 -0.88 8.46
N ILE A 146 -7.46 -0.23 7.66
CA ILE A 146 -7.64 1.17 7.23
C ILE A 146 -8.84 1.32 6.28
N ILE A 147 -9.12 0.30 5.47
CA ILE A 147 -10.21 0.33 4.50
C ILE A 147 -11.53 -0.11 5.13
N PHE A 148 -11.54 -1.21 5.88
CA PHE A 148 -12.77 -1.89 6.31
C PHE A 148 -13.12 -1.67 7.78
N PHE A 149 -12.13 -1.61 8.67
CA PHE A 149 -12.38 -1.59 10.11
C PHE A 149 -12.47 -0.15 10.65
N PHE A 150 -11.40 0.63 10.53
CA PHE A 150 -11.29 1.94 11.18
C PHE A 150 -12.36 2.94 10.73
N PRO A 151 -12.64 3.14 9.42
CA PRO A 151 -13.67 4.10 9.00
C PRO A 151 -15.06 3.72 9.52
N ALA A 152 -15.42 2.44 9.44
CA ALA A 152 -16.70 1.94 9.91
C ALA A 152 -16.83 2.06 11.44
N TYR A 153 -15.78 1.68 12.16
CA TYR A 153 -15.72 1.80 13.63
C TYR A 153 -15.84 3.25 14.09
N PHE A 154 -15.07 4.17 13.49
CA PHE A 154 -15.11 5.59 13.84
C PHE A 154 -16.47 6.22 13.52
N TYR A 155 -17.10 5.84 12.40
CA TYR A 155 -18.45 6.30 12.08
C TYR A 155 -19.47 5.84 13.13
N ILE A 156 -19.48 4.56 13.50
CA ILE A 156 -20.37 4.03 14.54
C ILE A 156 -20.16 4.76 15.87
N GLN A 157 -18.91 4.95 16.29
CA GLN A 157 -18.58 5.62 17.55
C GLN A 157 -19.00 7.10 17.53
N ALA A 158 -18.85 7.79 16.41
CA ALA A 158 -19.29 9.17 16.26
C ALA A 158 -20.83 9.28 16.37
N CYS A 159 -21.58 8.44 15.66
CA CYS A 159 -23.05 8.42 15.73
C CYS A 159 -23.56 8.07 17.13
N ARG A 160 -22.92 7.12 17.82
CA ARG A 160 -23.28 6.76 19.20
C ARG A 160 -23.01 7.90 20.18
N LYS A 161 -21.88 8.60 20.05
CA LYS A 161 -21.52 9.73 20.91
C LYS A 161 -22.48 10.91 20.74
N ASN A 162 -22.98 11.13 19.53
CA ASN A 162 -23.93 12.23 19.24
C ASN A 162 -25.40 11.84 19.49
N GLY A 163 -25.70 10.57 19.78
CA GLY A 163 -27.08 10.10 19.98
C GLY A 163 -27.85 9.81 18.69
N ASP A 164 -27.22 9.96 17.51
CA ASP A 164 -27.84 9.84 16.19
C ASP A 164 -28.01 8.37 15.73
N TRP A 165 -27.47 7.41 16.48
CA TRP A 165 -27.43 5.99 16.07
C TRP A 165 -28.81 5.38 15.77
N THR A 166 -29.84 5.82 16.48
CA THR A 166 -31.23 5.37 16.24
C THR A 166 -31.75 5.84 14.89
N GLY A 167 -31.35 7.04 14.45
CA GLY A 167 -31.74 7.64 13.17
C GLY A 167 -30.98 7.13 11.94
N VAL A 168 -29.86 6.42 12.13
CA VAL A 168 -29.10 5.86 11.00
C VAL A 168 -29.94 4.78 10.29
N PRO A 169 -30.11 4.87 8.95
CA PRO A 169 -30.88 3.89 8.18
C PRO A 169 -30.36 2.45 8.29
N ILE A 170 -31.25 1.48 8.12
CA ILE A 170 -30.89 0.06 8.28
C ILE A 170 -29.88 -0.42 7.23
N TYR A 171 -29.91 0.12 6.01
CA TYR A 171 -28.97 -0.23 4.94
C TYR A 171 -27.54 0.23 5.28
N GLU A 172 -27.37 1.40 5.92
CA GLU A 172 -26.07 1.89 6.38
C GLU A 172 -25.54 1.03 7.52
N LYS A 173 -26.40 0.68 8.48
CA LYS A 173 -26.05 -0.24 9.57
C LYS A 173 -25.60 -1.60 9.04
N ALA A 174 -26.32 -2.15 8.06
CA ALA A 174 -25.98 -3.43 7.42
C ALA A 174 -24.65 -3.35 6.67
N TRP A 175 -24.38 -2.24 5.95
CA TRP A 175 -23.12 -2.03 5.26
C TRP A 175 -21.94 -1.94 6.22
N LEU A 176 -22.06 -1.13 7.29
CA LEU A 176 -21.03 -1.00 8.32
C LEU A 176 -20.74 -2.33 9.02
N ALA A 177 -21.79 -3.10 9.34
CA ALA A 177 -21.63 -4.44 9.91
C ALA A 177 -20.93 -5.40 8.93
N THR A 178 -21.25 -5.33 7.64
CA THR A 178 -20.59 -6.13 6.59
C THR A 178 -19.11 -5.79 6.49
N MET A 179 -18.73 -4.52 6.53
CA MET A 179 -17.33 -4.11 6.50
C MET A 179 -16.53 -4.67 7.69
N ILE A 180 -17.09 -4.59 8.91
CA ILE A 180 -16.38 -5.01 10.13
C ILE A 180 -16.39 -6.53 10.32
N VAL A 181 -17.52 -7.20 10.07
CA VAL A 181 -17.73 -8.62 10.42
C VAL A 181 -17.39 -9.56 9.27
N VAL A 182 -17.46 -9.10 8.02
CA VAL A 182 -17.22 -9.94 6.85
C VAL A 182 -15.93 -9.52 6.15
N LEU A 183 -15.88 -8.30 5.62
CA LEU A 183 -14.77 -7.86 4.76
C LEU A 183 -13.45 -7.76 5.53
N PHE A 184 -13.47 -7.17 6.73
CA PHE A 184 -12.27 -7.05 7.55
C PHE A 184 -11.64 -8.41 7.89
N PRO A 185 -12.33 -9.37 8.57
CA PRO A 185 -11.70 -10.65 8.91
C PRO A 185 -11.39 -11.50 7.69
N PHE A 186 -12.14 -11.38 6.59
CA PHE A 186 -11.80 -12.06 5.34
C PHE A 186 -10.50 -11.50 4.74
N CYS A 187 -10.44 -10.20 4.46
CA CYS A 187 -9.27 -9.58 3.83
C CYS A 187 -8.04 -9.58 4.75
N PHE A 188 -8.21 -9.40 6.06
CA PHE A 188 -7.12 -9.46 7.03
C PHE A 188 -6.71 -10.91 7.29
N GLY A 189 -7.64 -11.77 7.71
CA GLY A 189 -7.33 -13.14 8.14
C GLY A 189 -7.00 -14.06 6.97
N VAL A 190 -7.97 -14.28 6.08
CA VAL A 190 -7.77 -15.18 4.93
C VAL A 190 -6.71 -14.63 3.99
N GLY A 191 -6.70 -13.32 3.75
CA GLY A 191 -5.67 -12.67 2.94
C GLY A 191 -4.26 -12.88 3.49
N LEU A 192 -4.06 -12.66 4.79
CA LEU A 192 -2.75 -12.84 5.42
C LEU A 192 -2.30 -14.31 5.40
N VAL A 193 -3.20 -15.25 5.71
CA VAL A 193 -2.89 -16.69 5.65
C VAL A 193 -2.54 -17.11 4.24
N SER A 194 -3.29 -16.65 3.23
CA SER A 194 -3.03 -16.95 1.82
C SER A 194 -1.65 -16.44 1.39
N SER A 195 -1.30 -15.20 1.72
CA SER A 195 0.00 -14.63 1.33
C SER A 195 1.17 -15.26 2.08
N ILE A 196 1.03 -15.55 3.37
CA ILE A 196 2.07 -16.27 4.14
C ILE A 196 2.26 -17.69 3.60
N SER A 197 1.17 -18.38 3.28
CA SER A 197 1.24 -19.70 2.65
C SER A 197 1.91 -19.63 1.29
N GLY A 198 1.61 -18.61 0.48
CA GLY A 198 2.30 -18.36 -0.80
C GLY A 198 3.80 -18.23 -0.62
N ILE A 199 4.25 -17.41 0.33
CA ILE A 199 5.67 -17.23 0.67
C ILE A 199 6.30 -18.57 1.09
N ALA A 200 5.64 -19.34 1.95
CA ALA A 200 6.15 -20.63 2.43
C ALA A 200 6.28 -21.66 1.28
N THR A 201 5.27 -21.74 0.41
CA THR A 201 5.28 -22.63 -0.76
C THR A 201 6.39 -22.23 -1.74
N ASN A 202 6.52 -20.93 -2.04
CA ASN A 202 7.56 -20.41 -2.93
C ASN A 202 8.97 -20.66 -2.39
N TRP A 203 9.19 -20.56 -1.08
CA TRP A 203 10.45 -20.96 -0.46
C TRP A 203 10.70 -22.47 -0.50
N SER A 204 9.68 -23.30 -0.30
CA SER A 204 9.84 -24.76 -0.32
C SER A 204 10.12 -25.33 -1.72
N GLY A 205 9.65 -24.64 -2.76
CA GLY A 205 9.85 -25.02 -4.15
C GLY A 205 11.05 -24.38 -4.83
N SER A 206 11.81 -23.53 -4.12
CA SER A 206 12.94 -22.79 -4.68
C SER A 206 14.26 -23.25 -4.06
N ASP A 207 15.26 -23.51 -4.91
CA ASP A 207 16.65 -23.74 -4.48
C ASP A 207 17.38 -22.44 -4.11
N GLN A 208 16.71 -21.29 -4.24
CA GLN A 208 17.28 -19.99 -3.93
C GLN A 208 17.47 -19.82 -2.43
N LYS A 209 18.44 -18.98 -2.06
CA LYS A 209 18.68 -18.57 -0.66
C LYS A 209 18.44 -17.06 -0.52
N PRO A 210 18.03 -16.58 0.66
CA PRO A 210 17.96 -15.15 0.93
C PRO A 210 19.29 -14.47 0.58
N PHE A 211 19.23 -13.26 0.01
CA PHE A 211 20.39 -12.47 -0.43
C PHE A 211 21.18 -13.01 -1.62
N GLN A 212 20.67 -14.01 -2.36
CA GLN A 212 21.28 -14.38 -3.63
C GLN A 212 20.97 -13.36 -4.72
N CYS A 213 21.95 -13.12 -5.60
CA CYS A 213 21.72 -12.32 -6.80
C CYS A 213 20.78 -13.07 -7.74
N ILE A 214 19.57 -12.54 -7.92
CA ILE A 214 18.62 -13.07 -8.90
C ILE A 214 18.86 -12.34 -10.22
N VAL A 215 19.24 -13.09 -11.25
CA VAL A 215 19.38 -12.54 -12.61
C VAL A 215 17.99 -12.27 -13.16
N ALA A 216 17.78 -11.16 -13.88
CA ALA A 216 16.47 -10.75 -14.40
C ALA A 216 15.79 -11.80 -15.32
N SER A 217 16.54 -12.77 -15.84
CA SER A 217 16.08 -13.90 -16.64
C SER A 217 15.56 -15.10 -15.81
N GLN A 218 15.69 -15.03 -14.47
CA GLN A 218 15.26 -16.05 -13.51
C GLN A 218 13.99 -15.64 -12.74
N LEU A 219 13.38 -14.51 -13.12
CA LEU A 219 12.16 -13.90 -12.55
C LEU A 219 11.03 -13.95 -13.58
#